data_AF-A0A0C2WYT4-F1
#
_entry.id   AF-A0A0C2WYT4-F1
#
_cell.length_a   1.000
_cell.length_b   1.000
_cell.length_c   1.000
_cell.angle_alpha   90.00
_cell.angle_beta   90.00
_cell.angle_gamma   90.00
#
_symmetry.space_group_name_H-M   'P 1'
#
loop_
_entity.id
_entity.type
_entity.pdbx_description
1 polymer ?
#
loop_
_entity_poly.entity_id
_entity_poly.type
_entity_poly.pdbx_seq_one_letter_code
_entity_poly.pdbx_strand_id
1 'polypeptide(L)'
;MSILEYFAGPSCPLDFRVDLEQANIELGSYCLQTMIAELQFNICKLETSYRTNSEIEDLNERVQEHISDTLQYSCLYWSNHLCSSLDPVRKEVSDYLGTFLKSERVLYWLEVLSMMGKVPTAIGALRNIISCRRIFEDEVVNLAEGALRFVLAFLTPITTSAPHIYLSALPFTPSESSLWKTASKSFPKRMRVSEGQMTKWPRTSAVWKGHDNTIMDIAYSPDGLNVVSGS
;
A
#
# COMPACT_ATOMS: atom_id res chain seq x y z
N MET A 1 -31.30 -3.31 13.77
CA MET A 1 -30.26 -2.75 14.64
C MET A 1 -29.15 -3.77 14.73
N SER A 2 -28.01 -3.51 14.10
CA SER A 2 -26.82 -4.37 14.21
C SER A 2 -26.17 -4.22 15.59
N ILE A 3 -25.29 -5.16 15.97
CA ILE A 3 -24.54 -5.06 17.22
C ILE A 3 -23.64 -3.80 17.25
N LEU A 4 -23.11 -3.41 16.09
CA LEU A 4 -22.31 -2.18 15.93
C LEU A 4 -23.17 -0.93 16.15
N GLU A 5 -24.36 -0.88 15.53
CA GLU A 5 -25.32 0.22 15.70
C GLU A 5 -25.78 0.34 17.16
N TYR A 6 -25.91 -0.80 17.85
CA TYR A 6 -26.21 -0.81 19.27
C TYR A 6 -25.06 -0.17 20.06
N PHE A 7 -23.82 -0.68 19.95
CA PHE A 7 -22.68 -0.19 20.74
C PHE A 7 -22.23 1.24 20.43
N ALA A 8 -22.45 1.73 19.21
CA ALA A 8 -22.19 3.12 18.83
C ALA A 8 -23.38 4.06 19.08
N GLY A 9 -24.56 3.49 19.36
CA GLY A 9 -25.81 4.22 19.42
C GLY A 9 -26.13 4.82 20.80
N PRO A 10 -27.06 5.81 20.84
CA PRO A 10 -27.50 6.43 22.08
C PRO A 10 -28.23 5.45 23.01
N SER A 11 -28.68 4.30 22.50
CA SER A 11 -29.35 3.23 23.24
C SER A 11 -28.41 2.36 24.08
N CYS A 12 -27.09 2.37 23.81
CA CYS A 12 -26.14 1.63 24.62
C CYS A 12 -25.79 2.39 25.92
N PRO A 13 -25.78 1.72 27.09
CA PRO A 13 -25.28 2.32 28.33
C PRO A 13 -23.86 2.87 28.14
N LEU A 14 -23.56 4.00 28.80
CA LEU A 14 -22.28 4.71 28.60
C LEU A 14 -21.06 3.81 28.87
N ASP A 15 -21.14 2.92 29.86
CA ASP A 15 -20.05 2.00 30.24
C ASP A 15 -19.70 0.97 29.15
N PHE A 16 -20.60 0.74 28.19
CA PHE A 16 -20.41 -0.20 27.08
C PHE A 16 -20.43 0.51 25.72
N ARG A 17 -20.57 1.84 25.69
CA ARG A 17 -20.62 2.60 24.45
C ARG A 17 -19.21 2.73 23.87
N VAL A 18 -19.08 2.44 22.58
CA VAL A 18 -17.82 2.55 21.87
C VAL A 18 -17.79 3.89 21.15
N ASP A 19 -16.76 4.69 21.46
CA ASP A 19 -16.37 5.80 20.59
C ASP A 19 -15.67 5.23 19.35
N LEU A 20 -16.40 5.21 18.24
CA LEU A 20 -15.91 4.65 16.98
C LEU A 20 -14.70 5.40 16.44
N GLU A 21 -14.61 6.71 16.67
CA GLU A 21 -13.51 7.51 16.18
C GLU A 21 -12.22 7.16 16.94
N GLN A 22 -12.30 7.16 18.27
CA GLN A 22 -11.17 6.78 19.12
C GLN A 22 -10.74 5.33 18.86
N ALA A 23 -11.71 4.40 18.78
CA ALA A 23 -11.43 2.99 18.51
C ALA A 23 -10.73 2.78 17.15
N ASN A 24 -11.14 3.51 16.11
CA ASN A 24 -10.48 3.44 14.81
C ASN A 24 -9.05 3.98 14.88
N ILE A 25 -8.80 5.11 15.53
CA ILE A 25 -7.43 5.64 15.67
C ILE A 25 -6.53 4.64 16.40
N GLU A 26 -7.03 4.00 17.46
CA GLU A 26 -6.30 2.97 18.20
C GLU A 26 -6.01 1.74 17.32
N LEU A 27 -7.01 1.22 16.62
CA LEU A 27 -6.84 0.09 15.70
C LEU A 27 -5.84 0.42 14.58
N GLY A 28 -5.91 1.62 14.01
CA GLY A 28 -4.96 2.07 12.99
C GLY A 28 -3.52 2.13 13.53
N SER A 29 -3.34 2.62 14.76
CA SER A 29 -2.04 2.62 15.45
C SER A 29 -1.52 1.20 15.68
N TYR A 30 -2.37 0.29 16.18
CA TYR A 30 -1.99 -1.11 16.35
C TYR A 30 -1.62 -1.78 15.03
N CYS A 31 -2.38 -1.53 13.96
CA CYS A 31 -2.06 -2.07 12.64
C CYS A 31 -0.67 -1.61 12.15
N LEU A 32 -0.35 -0.32 12.33
CA LEU A 32 0.98 0.20 11.98
C LEU A 32 2.08 -0.45 12.82
N GLN A 33 1.88 -0.59 14.12
CA GLN A 33 2.84 -1.22 15.02
C GLN A 33 3.08 -2.69 14.65
N THR A 34 2.01 -3.45 14.39
CA THR A 34 2.10 -4.84 13.92
C THR A 34 2.88 -4.93 12.61
N MET A 35 2.57 -4.08 11.62
CA MET A 35 3.31 -4.06 10.36
C MET A 35 4.78 -3.69 10.56
N ILE A 36 5.10 -2.71 11.40
CA ILE A 36 6.48 -2.33 11.70
C ILE A 36 7.24 -3.46 12.40
N ALA A 37 6.58 -4.25 13.25
CA ALA A 37 7.20 -5.33 13.99
C ALA A 37 7.39 -6.60 13.13
N GLU A 38 6.34 -7.03 12.42
CA GLU A 38 6.27 -8.38 11.84
C GLU A 38 6.65 -8.45 10.35
N LEU A 39 6.53 -7.35 9.59
CA LEU A 39 6.85 -7.38 8.16
C LEU A 39 8.33 -7.63 7.91
N GLN A 40 8.66 -8.63 7.09
CA GLN A 40 10.05 -8.94 6.77
C GLN A 40 10.21 -9.35 5.33
N PHE A 41 11.43 -9.23 4.83
CA PHE A 41 11.80 -9.72 3.49
C PHE A 41 11.61 -11.23 3.40
N ASN A 42 11.01 -11.70 2.31
CA ASN A 42 10.77 -13.10 2.00
C ASN A 42 10.02 -13.84 3.13
N ILE A 43 8.93 -13.26 3.63
CA ILE A 43 8.22 -13.74 4.83
C ILE A 43 7.68 -15.17 4.66
N CYS A 44 7.25 -15.53 3.45
CA CYS A 44 6.79 -16.88 3.08
C CYS A 44 7.93 -17.82 2.65
N LYS A 45 9.20 -17.44 2.87
CA LYS A 45 10.39 -18.27 2.63
C LYS A 45 10.45 -18.89 1.23
N LEU A 46 10.21 -18.08 0.21
CA LEU A 46 10.33 -18.51 -1.19
C LEU A 46 11.77 -18.93 -1.48
N GLU A 47 11.93 -20.09 -2.09
CA GLU A 47 13.22 -20.70 -2.40
C GLU A 47 13.86 -20.06 -3.62
N THR A 48 13.04 -19.61 -4.58
CA THR A 48 13.51 -19.01 -5.83
C THR A 48 12.63 -17.84 -6.24
N SER A 49 13.19 -16.97 -7.07
CA SER A 49 12.46 -15.86 -7.69
C SER A 49 11.93 -16.18 -9.09
N TYR A 50 12.12 -17.40 -9.59
CA TYR A 50 11.76 -17.78 -10.96
C TYR A 50 10.29 -18.16 -11.10
N ARG A 51 9.67 -18.60 -10.00
CA ARG A 51 8.27 -18.99 -9.97
C ARG A 51 7.38 -17.77 -9.75
N THR A 52 6.28 -17.71 -10.47
CA THR A 52 5.15 -16.84 -10.17
C THR A 52 4.46 -17.31 -8.89
N ASN A 53 3.68 -16.42 -8.26
CA ASN A 53 2.92 -16.77 -7.07
C ASN A 53 1.97 -17.96 -7.35
N SER A 54 1.38 -18.01 -8.55
CA SER A 54 0.47 -19.08 -8.98
C SER A 54 1.15 -20.45 -9.21
N GLU A 55 2.48 -20.49 -9.33
CA GLU A 55 3.25 -21.73 -9.52
C GLU A 55 3.75 -22.33 -8.20
N ILE A 56 3.42 -21.72 -7.07
CA ILE A 56 3.77 -22.21 -5.74
C ILE A 56 2.56 -23.01 -5.21
N GLU A 57 2.67 -24.33 -5.24
CA GLU A 57 1.59 -25.25 -4.86
C GLU A 57 1.15 -25.07 -3.40
N ASP A 58 2.10 -24.82 -2.49
CA ASP A 58 1.90 -24.69 -1.04
C ASP A 58 1.79 -23.23 -0.56
N LEU A 59 1.45 -22.30 -1.47
CA LEU A 59 1.44 -20.86 -1.16
C LEU A 59 0.47 -20.52 -0.03
N ASN A 60 -0.72 -21.11 -0.06
CA ASN A 60 -1.76 -20.84 0.93
C ASN A 60 -1.32 -21.33 2.32
N GLU A 61 -0.74 -22.52 2.42
CA GLU A 61 -0.19 -23.05 3.67
C GLU A 61 0.91 -22.13 4.22
N ARG A 62 1.82 -21.66 3.35
CA ARG A 62 2.88 -20.73 3.75
C ARG A 62 2.33 -19.41 4.28
N VAL A 63 1.30 -18.86 3.63
CA VAL A 63 0.62 -17.65 4.12
C VAL A 63 0.05 -17.87 5.51
N GLN A 64 -0.66 -18.98 5.73
CA GLN A 64 -1.25 -19.28 7.05
C GLN A 64 -0.19 -19.56 8.13
N GLU A 65 0.94 -20.17 7.75
CA GLU A 65 2.02 -20.49 8.70
C GLU A 65 2.86 -19.25 9.06
N HIS A 66 3.10 -18.35 8.10
CA HIS A 66 4.09 -17.27 8.25
C HIS A 66 3.49 -15.87 8.40
N ILE A 67 2.22 -15.67 8.06
CA ILE A 67 1.56 -14.36 8.10
C ILE A 67 0.37 -14.47 9.06
N SER A 68 0.55 -13.95 10.29
CA SER A 68 -0.48 -13.96 11.32
C SER A 68 -1.77 -13.30 10.84
N ASP A 69 -2.93 -13.76 11.33
CA ASP A 69 -4.23 -13.13 11.02
C ASP A 69 -4.23 -11.64 11.36
N THR A 70 -3.56 -11.27 12.46
CA THR A 70 -3.36 -9.88 12.87
C THR A 70 -2.57 -9.08 11.83
N LEU A 71 -1.48 -9.64 11.28
CA LEU A 71 -0.70 -8.99 10.23
C LEU A 71 -1.47 -8.91 8.91
N GLN A 72 -2.21 -9.95 8.54
CA GLN A 72 -3.07 -9.94 7.35
C GLN A 72 -4.12 -8.81 7.46
N TYR A 73 -4.81 -8.73 8.59
CA TYR A 73 -5.76 -7.67 8.88
C TYR A 73 -5.09 -6.29 8.81
N SER A 74 -3.94 -6.15 9.48
CA SER A 74 -3.19 -4.90 9.53
C SER A 74 -2.79 -4.42 8.13
N CYS A 75 -2.29 -5.31 7.27
CA CYS A 75 -1.90 -4.99 5.91
C CYS A 75 -3.07 -4.54 5.03
N LEU A 76 -4.30 -4.98 5.33
CA LEU A 76 -5.49 -4.68 4.54
C LEU A 76 -6.22 -3.41 5.00
N TYR A 77 -6.29 -3.16 6.30
CA TYR A 77 -7.25 -2.19 6.86
C TYR A 77 -6.64 -0.99 7.59
N TRP A 78 -5.32 -0.94 7.77
CA TRP A 78 -4.65 0.16 8.50
C TRP A 78 -5.10 1.56 8.04
N SER A 79 -5.18 1.77 6.72
CA SER A 79 -5.56 3.08 6.16
C SER A 79 -7.01 3.46 6.42
N ASN A 80 -7.93 2.49 6.45
CA ASN A 80 -9.35 2.73 6.69
C ASN A 80 -9.57 3.27 8.11
N HIS A 81 -8.84 2.71 9.06
CA HIS A 81 -8.85 3.14 10.45
C HIS A 81 -8.26 4.54 10.65
N LEU A 82 -7.12 4.83 10.02
CA LEU A 82 -6.46 6.13 10.19
C LEU A 82 -7.22 7.32 9.56
N CYS A 83 -8.12 7.04 8.61
CA CYS A 83 -8.88 8.03 7.87
C CYS A 83 -10.36 8.14 8.31
N SER A 84 -10.73 7.55 9.45
CA SER A 84 -12.13 7.57 9.91
C SER A 84 -12.53 8.88 10.59
N SER A 85 -11.55 9.71 11.01
CA SER A 85 -11.75 10.97 11.73
C SER A 85 -11.70 12.16 10.77
N LEU A 86 -12.29 13.29 11.17
CA LEU A 86 -12.11 14.58 10.50
C LEU A 86 -10.99 15.44 11.12
N ASP A 87 -10.54 15.07 12.32
CA ASP A 87 -9.54 15.79 13.08
C ASP A 87 -8.12 15.36 12.69
N PRO A 88 -7.11 16.23 12.89
CA PRO A 88 -5.71 15.86 12.70
C PRO A 88 -5.34 14.63 13.51
N VAL A 89 -4.62 13.68 12.89
CA VAL A 89 -4.19 12.48 13.59
C VAL A 89 -3.19 12.86 14.68
N ARG A 90 -3.15 12.07 15.76
CA ARG A 90 -2.11 12.19 16.79
C ARG A 90 -0.73 12.16 16.13
N LYS A 91 0.13 13.10 16.49
CA LYS A 91 1.47 13.27 15.91
C LYS A 91 2.26 11.95 15.89
N GLU A 92 2.21 11.20 16.98
CA GLU A 92 2.86 9.89 17.12
C GLU A 92 2.46 8.91 15.99
N VAL A 93 1.18 8.87 15.62
CA VAL A 93 0.66 8.01 14.55
C VAL A 93 1.12 8.52 13.18
N SER A 94 1.15 9.84 12.97
CA SER A 94 1.72 10.45 11.77
C SER A 94 3.21 10.11 11.62
N ASP A 95 3.98 10.20 12.71
CA ASP A 95 5.40 9.88 12.74
C ASP A 95 5.66 8.39 12.43
N TYR A 96 4.84 7.48 12.98
CA TYR A 96 4.90 6.05 12.67
C TYR A 96 4.59 5.78 11.19
N LEU A 97 3.53 6.40 10.65
CA LEU A 97 3.18 6.23 9.24
C LEU A 97 4.25 6.80 8.30
N GLY A 98 4.78 7.99 8.61
CA GLY A 98 5.88 8.58 7.85
C GLY A 98 7.12 7.69 7.87
N THR A 99 7.49 7.15 9.04
CA THR A 99 8.60 6.21 9.18
C THR A 99 8.38 4.94 8.35
N PHE A 100 7.18 4.37 8.43
CA PHE A 100 6.78 3.20 7.66
C PHE A 100 6.93 3.44 6.15
N LEU A 101 6.30 4.49 5.61
CA LEU A 101 6.30 4.81 4.18
C LEU A 101 7.69 5.20 3.63
N LYS A 102 8.57 5.72 4.49
CA LYS A 102 9.94 6.11 4.14
C LYS A 102 10.91 4.92 4.13
N SER A 103 10.56 3.83 4.82
CA SER A 103 11.40 2.65 5.01
C SER A 103 11.19 1.58 3.95
N GLU A 104 12.05 0.56 3.92
CA GLU A 104 11.85 -0.64 3.14
C GLU A 104 10.61 -1.46 3.56
N ARG A 105 9.99 -1.17 4.72
CA ARG A 105 8.79 -1.87 5.19
C ARG A 105 7.61 -1.73 4.23
N VAL A 106 7.53 -0.65 3.45
CA VAL A 106 6.52 -0.52 2.39
C VAL A 106 6.68 -1.61 1.31
N LEU A 107 7.91 -2.07 1.04
CA LEU A 107 8.17 -3.18 0.11
C LEU A 107 7.70 -4.51 0.72
N TYR A 108 7.95 -4.72 2.02
CA TYR A 108 7.52 -5.92 2.73
C TYR A 108 6.00 -6.01 2.85
N TRP A 109 5.35 -4.87 3.05
CA TRP A 109 3.89 -4.77 3.01
C TRP A 109 3.35 -5.18 1.63
N LEU A 110 3.94 -4.69 0.54
CA LEU A 110 3.57 -5.11 -0.81
C LEU A 110 3.87 -6.59 -1.07
N GLU A 111 4.90 -7.14 -0.45
CA GLU A 111 5.22 -8.56 -0.50
C GLU A 111 4.10 -9.39 0.11
N VAL A 112 3.67 -9.07 1.34
CA VAL A 112 2.52 -9.71 2.00
C VAL A 112 1.26 -9.62 1.15
N LEU A 113 0.94 -8.42 0.63
CA LEU A 113 -0.21 -8.25 -0.25
C LEU A 113 -0.09 -9.06 -1.55
N SER A 114 1.12 -9.22 -2.09
CA SER A 114 1.38 -10.07 -3.26
C SER A 114 1.11 -11.54 -2.94
N MET A 115 1.63 -12.05 -1.82
CA MET A 115 1.42 -13.43 -1.38
C MET A 115 -0.07 -13.75 -1.13
N MET A 116 -0.84 -12.76 -0.65
CA MET A 116 -2.28 -12.89 -0.42
C MET A 116 -3.12 -12.68 -1.71
N GLY A 117 -2.51 -12.29 -2.83
CA GLY A 117 -3.24 -11.93 -4.06
C GLY A 117 -4.09 -10.64 -3.91
N LYS A 118 -3.65 -9.72 -3.05
CA LYS A 118 -4.36 -8.48 -2.66
C LYS A 118 -3.64 -7.18 -3.02
N VAL A 119 -2.61 -7.19 -3.88
CA VAL A 119 -1.87 -5.98 -4.30
C VAL A 119 -2.77 -4.78 -4.67
N PRO A 120 -3.92 -4.93 -5.36
CA PRO A 120 -4.80 -3.79 -5.66
C PRO A 120 -5.31 -3.03 -4.43
N THR A 121 -5.38 -3.65 -3.24
CA THR A 121 -5.81 -2.95 -2.01
C THR A 121 -4.81 -1.89 -1.58
N ALA A 122 -3.53 -2.02 -1.94
CA ALA A 122 -2.51 -1.00 -1.68
C ALA A 122 -2.84 0.33 -2.35
N ILE A 123 -3.43 0.29 -3.56
CA ILE A 123 -3.85 1.48 -4.30
C ILE A 123 -4.92 2.22 -3.51
N GLY A 124 -5.93 1.50 -3.03
CA GLY A 124 -7.00 2.06 -2.20
C GLY A 124 -6.45 2.66 -0.90
N ALA A 125 -5.57 1.92 -0.22
CA ALA A 125 -4.99 2.37 1.04
C ALA A 125 -4.17 3.66 0.90
N LEU A 126 -3.31 3.74 -0.11
CA LEU A 126 -2.49 4.92 -0.36
C LEU A 126 -3.32 6.11 -0.84
N ARG A 127 -4.33 5.87 -1.70
CA ARG A 127 -5.29 6.92 -2.09
C ARG A 127 -6.05 7.46 -0.89
N ASN A 128 -6.43 6.61 0.06
CA ASN A 128 -7.12 7.03 1.27
C ASN A 128 -6.28 8.06 2.06
N ILE A 129 -5.00 7.75 2.31
CA ILE A 129 -4.08 8.69 2.98
C ILE A 129 -3.94 10.01 2.21
N ILE A 130 -3.84 9.96 0.88
CA ILE A 130 -3.75 11.17 0.03
C ILE A 130 -5.03 12.01 0.10
N SER A 131 -6.20 11.36 0.08
CA SER A 131 -7.49 12.03 0.24
C SER A 131 -7.64 12.67 1.63
N CYS A 132 -7.06 12.04 2.65
CA CYS A 132 -6.99 12.52 4.04
C CYS A 132 -5.88 13.55 4.28
N ARG A 133 -5.39 14.26 3.27
CA ARG A 133 -4.27 15.23 3.41
C ARG A 133 -4.45 16.34 4.46
N ARG A 134 -5.66 16.58 4.96
CA ARG A 134 -5.93 17.55 6.04
C ARG A 134 -5.58 16.98 7.42
N ILE A 135 -5.50 15.66 7.52
CA ILE A 135 -5.28 14.89 8.75
C ILE A 135 -3.78 14.61 8.95
N PHE A 136 -3.02 14.50 7.86
CA PHE A 136 -1.60 14.14 7.85
C PHE A 136 -0.71 15.32 7.46
N GLU A 137 0.55 15.26 7.88
CA GLU A 137 1.58 16.20 7.44
C GLU A 137 1.90 16.02 5.93
N ASP A 138 2.29 17.12 5.27
CA ASP A 138 2.61 17.10 3.84
C ASP A 138 3.73 16.09 3.50
N GLU A 139 4.69 15.82 4.40
CA GLU A 139 5.72 14.79 4.18
C GLU A 139 5.08 13.40 4.02
N VAL A 140 4.13 13.04 4.89
CA VAL A 140 3.43 11.74 4.84
C VAL A 140 2.64 11.61 3.54
N VAL A 141 1.92 12.66 3.14
CA VAL A 141 1.15 12.68 1.89
C VAL A 141 2.08 12.50 0.68
N ASN A 142 3.20 13.21 0.64
CA ASN A 142 4.19 13.09 -0.43
C ASN A 142 4.82 11.68 -0.49
N LEU A 143 5.08 11.06 0.67
CA LEU A 143 5.55 9.68 0.73
C LEU A 143 4.49 8.70 0.21
N ALA A 144 3.21 8.89 0.57
CA ALA A 144 2.10 8.08 0.08
C ALA A 144 1.91 8.22 -1.44
N GLU A 145 2.03 9.43 -2.00
CA GLU A 145 2.03 9.65 -3.44
C GLU A 145 3.20 8.91 -4.13
N GLY A 146 4.39 8.97 -3.54
CA GLY A 146 5.57 8.27 -4.03
C GLY A 146 5.39 6.75 -4.05
N ALA A 147 4.85 6.19 -2.97
CA ALA A 147 4.51 4.77 -2.87
C ALA A 147 3.41 4.39 -3.87
N LEU A 148 2.39 5.23 -4.05
CA LEU A 148 1.31 4.98 -5.01
C LEU A 148 1.85 4.92 -6.44
N ARG A 149 2.76 5.83 -6.81
CA ARG A 149 3.44 5.77 -8.12
C ARG A 149 4.24 4.50 -8.31
N PHE A 150 4.94 4.03 -7.27
CA PHE A 150 5.66 2.75 -7.31
C PHE A 150 4.71 1.58 -7.55
N VAL A 151 3.61 1.49 -6.79
CA VAL A 151 2.60 0.43 -6.94
C VAL A 151 1.99 0.45 -8.34
N LEU A 152 1.58 1.62 -8.84
CA LEU A 152 0.97 1.73 -10.17
C LEU A 152 1.95 1.38 -11.30
N ALA A 153 3.21 1.82 -11.20
CA ALA A 153 4.22 1.53 -12.21
C ALA A 153 4.57 0.03 -12.30
N PHE A 154 4.45 -0.69 -11.18
CA PHE A 154 4.88 -2.09 -11.06
C PHE A 154 3.77 -3.03 -10.61
N LEU A 155 2.50 -2.67 -10.83
CA LEU A 155 1.34 -3.44 -10.38
C LEU A 155 1.38 -4.87 -10.91
N THR A 156 1.59 -5.03 -12.22
CA THR A 156 1.64 -6.33 -12.88
C THR A 156 2.73 -7.24 -12.35
N PRO A 157 4.03 -6.85 -12.33
CA PRO A 157 5.08 -7.73 -11.83
C PRO A 157 4.90 -8.06 -10.35
N ILE A 158 4.51 -7.10 -9.50
CA ILE A 158 4.30 -7.32 -8.06
C ILE A 158 3.13 -8.28 -7.82
N THR A 159 2.04 -8.17 -8.59
CA THR A 159 0.90 -9.10 -8.47
C THR A 159 1.24 -10.50 -8.96
N THR A 160 2.10 -10.60 -9.97
CA THR A 160 2.47 -11.88 -10.59
C THR A 160 3.47 -12.66 -9.73
N SER A 161 4.47 -11.98 -9.15
CA SER A 161 5.54 -12.62 -8.40
C SER A 161 6.12 -11.64 -7.37
N ALA A 162 5.94 -11.93 -6.08
CA ALA A 162 6.42 -11.09 -4.99
C ALA A 162 7.92 -10.73 -5.08
N PRO A 163 8.84 -11.65 -5.44
CA PRO A 163 10.25 -11.34 -5.65
C PRO A 163 10.53 -10.20 -6.65
N HIS A 164 9.64 -9.95 -7.61
CA HIS A 164 9.81 -8.86 -8.58
C HIS A 164 9.68 -7.46 -7.97
N ILE A 165 9.21 -7.33 -6.73
CA ILE A 165 9.36 -6.10 -5.94
C ILE A 165 10.83 -5.69 -5.87
N TYR A 166 11.73 -6.65 -5.67
CA TYR A 166 13.16 -6.40 -5.46
C TYR A 166 14.00 -6.56 -6.71
N LEU A 167 13.58 -7.44 -7.63
CA LEU A 167 14.33 -7.73 -8.86
C LEU A 167 13.99 -6.77 -10.00
N SER A 168 12.74 -6.30 -10.08
CA SER A 168 12.29 -5.43 -11.17
C SER A 168 11.83 -4.07 -10.65
N ALA A 169 10.90 -4.01 -9.72
CA ALA A 169 10.32 -2.74 -9.30
C ALA A 169 11.36 -1.82 -8.64
N LEU A 170 12.09 -2.35 -7.65
CA LEU A 170 13.10 -1.57 -6.94
C LEU A 170 14.17 -1.03 -7.90
N PRO A 171 14.93 -1.83 -8.68
CA PRO A 171 16.01 -1.34 -9.56
C PRO A 171 15.61 -0.25 -10.55
N PHE A 172 14.36 -0.28 -11.03
CA PHE A 172 13.82 0.68 -11.98
C PHE A 172 13.06 1.84 -11.32
N THR A 173 13.03 1.90 -9.99
CA THR A 173 12.49 3.03 -9.24
C THR A 173 13.39 4.26 -9.41
N PRO A 174 12.80 5.48 -9.53
CA PRO A 174 13.57 6.69 -9.71
C PRO A 174 14.60 6.93 -8.60
N SER A 175 15.82 7.27 -9.01
CA SER A 175 16.96 7.36 -8.09
C SER A 175 16.85 8.49 -7.06
N GLU A 176 16.04 9.53 -7.32
CA GLU A 176 15.80 10.60 -6.36
C GLU A 176 14.65 10.32 -5.39
N SER A 177 13.85 9.27 -5.64
CA SER A 177 12.71 8.94 -4.77
C SER A 177 13.16 8.53 -3.37
N SER A 178 12.33 8.85 -2.37
CA SER A 178 12.60 8.50 -0.97
C SER A 178 12.74 6.98 -0.79
N LEU A 179 11.81 6.23 -1.38
CA LEU A 179 11.80 4.76 -1.35
C LEU A 179 13.09 4.16 -1.89
N TRP A 180 13.59 4.65 -3.04
CA TRP A 180 14.87 4.19 -3.58
C TRP A 180 16.04 4.47 -2.64
N LYS A 181 16.15 5.72 -2.15
CA LYS A 181 17.24 6.14 -1.27
C LYS A 181 17.32 5.32 0.01
N THR A 182 16.18 4.90 0.55
CA THR A 182 16.15 4.04 1.74
C THR A 182 16.37 2.57 1.38
N ALA A 183 15.53 1.99 0.51
CA ALA A 183 15.58 0.56 0.21
C ALA A 183 16.90 0.14 -0.49
N SER A 184 17.54 1.02 -1.24
CA SER A 184 18.86 0.75 -1.83
C SER A 184 19.94 0.41 -0.80
N LYS A 185 19.85 0.96 0.42
CA LYS A 185 20.77 0.67 1.52
C LYS A 185 20.53 -0.71 2.10
N SER A 186 19.27 -1.11 2.22
CA SER A 186 18.84 -2.41 2.74
C SER A 186 19.12 -3.55 1.75
N PHE A 187 19.22 -3.25 0.45
CA PHE A 187 19.48 -4.21 -0.62
C PHE A 187 20.75 -3.88 -1.43
N PRO A 188 21.98 -4.00 -0.88
CA PRO A 188 23.20 -3.55 -1.56
C PRO A 188 23.60 -4.41 -2.78
N LYS A 189 23.16 -5.67 -2.84
CA LYS A 189 23.51 -6.65 -3.91
C LYS A 189 22.48 -6.72 -5.03
N ARG A 190 21.56 -5.77 -5.10
CA ARG A 190 20.52 -5.70 -6.12
C ARG A 190 21.07 -5.38 -7.51
N MET A 191 20.27 -5.67 -8.52
CA MET A 191 20.53 -5.23 -9.89
C MET A 191 20.62 -3.70 -9.97
N ARG A 192 21.49 -3.22 -10.85
CA ARG A 192 21.70 -1.80 -11.15
C ARG A 192 21.44 -1.55 -12.63
N VAL A 193 20.73 -0.46 -12.90
CA VAL A 193 20.52 0.04 -14.25
C VAL A 193 21.78 0.83 -14.62
N SER A 194 22.53 0.37 -15.64
CA SER A 194 23.78 1.02 -16.06
C SER A 194 23.53 2.31 -16.85
N GLU A 195 22.49 2.32 -17.67
CA GLU A 195 22.12 3.44 -18.53
C GLU A 195 20.60 3.64 -18.53
N GLY A 196 20.17 4.90 -18.63
CA GLY A 196 18.75 5.24 -18.71
C GLY A 196 17.97 5.10 -17.40
N GLN A 197 18.65 5.05 -16.24
CA GLN A 197 17.95 5.06 -14.96
C GLN A 197 17.15 6.35 -14.80
N MET A 198 15.86 6.21 -14.51
CA MET A 198 14.98 7.34 -14.22
C MET A 198 15.44 8.06 -12.94
N THR A 199 15.50 9.39 -12.96
CA THR A 199 15.86 10.19 -11.78
C THR A 199 14.64 10.57 -10.96
N LYS A 200 13.56 10.99 -11.64
CA LYS A 200 12.26 11.36 -11.06
C LYS A 200 11.12 10.65 -11.76
N TRP A 201 10.04 10.39 -11.03
CA TRP A 201 8.80 9.92 -11.64
C TRP A 201 8.33 10.90 -12.74
N PRO A 202 7.85 10.41 -13.89
CA PRO A 202 7.27 11.27 -14.93
C PRO A 202 6.11 12.09 -14.34
N ARG A 203 5.97 13.35 -14.76
CA ARG A 203 4.85 14.20 -14.29
C ARG A 203 3.50 13.72 -14.81
N THR A 204 3.49 12.93 -15.87
CA THR A 204 2.33 12.26 -16.46
C THR A 204 2.56 10.75 -16.44
N SER A 205 1.71 10.00 -15.72
CA SER A 205 1.86 8.56 -15.51
C SER A 205 1.67 7.74 -16.78
N ALA A 206 0.85 8.22 -17.72
CA ALA A 206 0.70 7.65 -19.06
C ALA A 206 0.04 8.68 -19.99
N VAL A 207 0.59 8.86 -21.19
CA VAL A 207 -0.10 9.56 -22.29
C VAL A 207 -0.70 8.50 -23.19
N TRP A 208 -2.02 8.37 -23.14
CA TRP A 208 -2.76 7.44 -23.97
C TRP A 208 -2.96 8.09 -25.34
N LYS A 209 -2.31 7.53 -26.37
CA LYS A 209 -2.42 8.00 -27.76
C LYS A 209 -3.34 7.04 -28.52
N GLY A 210 -4.31 7.56 -29.25
CA GLY A 210 -5.28 6.74 -29.98
C GLY A 210 -6.44 7.52 -30.58
N HIS A 211 -6.73 8.71 -30.06
CA HIS A 211 -7.68 9.64 -30.65
C HIS A 211 -6.95 10.65 -31.53
N ASP A 212 -7.44 10.83 -32.76
CA ASP A 212 -6.93 11.82 -33.71
C ASP A 212 -7.68 13.16 -33.63
N ASN A 213 -8.78 13.22 -32.86
CA ASN A 213 -9.59 14.41 -32.64
C ASN A 213 -9.83 14.65 -31.14
N THR A 214 -10.57 15.71 -30.81
CA THR A 214 -10.85 16.12 -29.42
C THR A 214 -11.65 15.04 -28.70
N ILE A 215 -11.16 14.59 -27.54
CA ILE A 215 -11.88 13.66 -26.67
C ILE A 215 -13.13 14.38 -26.14
N MET A 216 -14.30 13.87 -26.49
CA MET A 216 -15.59 14.44 -26.09
C MET A 216 -16.13 13.82 -24.80
N ASP A 217 -15.71 12.59 -24.47
CA ASP A 217 -16.21 11.87 -23.30
C ASP A 217 -15.20 10.89 -22.70
N ILE A 218 -15.36 10.59 -21.40
CA ILE A 218 -14.55 9.64 -20.64
C ILE A 218 -15.40 8.89 -19.61
N ALA A 219 -15.25 7.57 -19.55
CA ALA A 219 -15.91 6.72 -18.57
C ALA A 219 -14.90 5.81 -17.85
N TYR A 220 -15.13 5.58 -16.56
CA TYR A 220 -14.31 4.71 -15.72
C TYR A 220 -15.12 3.49 -15.30
N SER A 221 -14.48 2.31 -15.23
CA SER A 221 -15.11 1.13 -14.65
C SER A 221 -15.30 1.28 -13.12
N PRO A 222 -16.29 0.61 -12.51
CA PRO A 222 -16.53 0.69 -11.07
C PRO A 222 -15.35 0.24 -10.19
N ASP A 223 -14.53 -0.68 -10.69
CA ASP A 223 -13.30 -1.16 -10.04
C ASP A 223 -12.10 -0.22 -10.25
N GLY A 224 -12.25 0.82 -11.09
CA GLY A 224 -11.21 1.78 -11.43
C GLY A 224 -10.04 1.20 -12.24
N LEU A 225 -10.19 -0.01 -12.78
CA LEU A 225 -9.14 -0.70 -13.54
C LEU A 225 -9.17 -0.38 -15.04
N ASN A 226 -10.31 0.09 -15.56
CA ASN A 226 -10.51 0.37 -16.98
C ASN A 226 -11.01 1.80 -17.20
N VAL A 227 -10.60 2.38 -18.32
CA VAL A 227 -11.07 3.67 -18.81
C VAL A 227 -11.44 3.55 -20.29
N VAL A 228 -12.56 4.15 -20.68
CA VAL A 228 -12.99 4.28 -22.09
C VAL A 228 -13.04 5.76 -22.41
N SER A 229 -12.63 6.12 -23.63
CA SER A 229 -12.64 7.50 -24.12
C SER A 229 -13.27 7.56 -25.51
N GLY A 230 -14.08 8.59 -25.76
CA GLY A 230 -14.74 8.84 -27.05
C GLY A 230 -14.24 10.12 -27.69
N SER A 231 -14.01 10.08 -28.99
CA SER A 231 -13.57 11.20 -29.87
C SER A 231 -14.60 11.47 -30.95
#